data_AF-E0VT14-F1
#
_entry.id   AF-E0VT14-F1
#
_cell.length_a   1.000
_cell.length_b   1.000
_cell.length_c   1.000
_cell.angle_alpha   90.00
_cell.angle_beta   90.00
_cell.angle_gamma   90.00
#
_symmetry.space_group_name_H-M   'P 1'
#
loop_
_entity.id
_entity.type
_entity.pdbx_description
1 polymer ?
#
loop_
_entity_poly.entity_id
_entity_poly.type
_entity_poly.pdbx_seq_one_letter_code
_entity_poly.pdbx_strand_id
1 'polypeptide(L)'
;MLFCCYSRFFLFLFFQTKKVKEGTKGQKQIVTENQDTLTFYRNMVFGASAIYFLGMMIFSSFKTVDIVLTLFSVVSYTGSYQFMVHMSKAKYSDSGQLIDSGVDLNLQGGVAEHVKDLIILTAGCQVLSLYSNYFWLLWLLAPMRGFWILWKNILQPYFMQQPPNNPEVDEKKQKKLERKMRRHMMH
;
A
#
# COMPACT_ATOMS: atom_id res chain seq x y z
N MET A 1 -4.42 19.99 -4.33
CA MET A 1 -3.40 19.74 -5.38
C MET A 1 -1.96 19.70 -4.86
N LEU A 2 -1.61 20.42 -3.78
CA LEU A 2 -0.26 20.39 -3.19
C LEU A 2 0.11 19.07 -2.47
N PHE A 3 -0.85 18.30 -1.95
CA PHE A 3 -0.57 16.97 -1.36
C PHE A 3 -0.27 15.87 -2.38
N CYS A 4 -0.56 16.09 -3.67
CA CYS A 4 -0.12 15.20 -4.75
C CYS A 4 1.37 15.43 -5.09
N CYS A 5 1.95 16.53 -4.62
CA CYS A 5 3.33 16.94 -4.92
C CYS A 5 4.35 16.32 -3.95
N TYR A 6 3.97 16.00 -2.70
CA TYR A 6 4.91 15.45 -1.73
C TYR A 6 5.25 13.97 -1.99
N SER A 7 4.26 13.19 -2.44
CA SER A 7 4.49 11.85 -3.04
C SER A 7 5.48 11.96 -4.21
N ARG A 8 5.41 13.05 -4.97
CA ARG A 8 6.24 13.29 -6.16
C ARG A 8 7.66 13.75 -5.86
N PHE A 9 7.96 14.30 -4.68
CA PHE A 9 9.29 14.83 -4.36
C PHE A 9 10.19 13.78 -3.71
N PHE A 10 9.65 12.89 -2.86
CA PHE A 10 10.42 11.81 -2.25
C PHE A 10 10.45 10.52 -3.10
N LEU A 11 9.40 10.22 -3.90
CA LEU A 11 9.48 9.14 -4.91
C LEU A 11 10.30 9.51 -6.16
N PHE A 12 10.60 10.80 -6.41
CA PHE A 12 11.31 11.23 -7.63
C PHE A 12 12.71 10.64 -7.76
N LEU A 13 13.34 10.30 -6.62
CA LEU A 13 14.71 9.82 -6.59
C LEU A 13 14.86 8.30 -6.80
N PHE A 14 13.79 7.50 -6.70
CA PHE A 14 13.94 6.03 -6.72
C PHE A 14 12.95 5.23 -7.57
N PHE A 15 11.74 5.73 -7.88
CA PHE A 15 10.73 4.93 -8.57
C PHE A 15 10.14 5.64 -9.79
N GLN A 16 10.75 5.42 -10.95
CA GLN A 16 10.12 5.65 -12.25
C GLN A 16 9.44 4.35 -12.70
N THR A 17 8.20 4.12 -12.30
CA THR A 17 7.32 3.20 -13.05
C THR A 17 6.35 4.03 -13.89
N LYS A 18 6.60 4.04 -15.19
CA LYS A 18 5.80 4.70 -16.23
C LYS A 18 4.32 4.35 -16.05
N LYS A 19 3.43 5.34 -16.22
CA LYS A 19 1.98 5.16 -16.34
C LYS A 19 1.63 4.36 -17.59
N VAL A 20 1.78 3.05 -17.55
CA VAL A 20 1.29 2.13 -18.57
C VAL A 20 0.01 1.52 -18.02
N LYS A 21 -1.05 1.49 -18.84
CA LYS A 21 -2.25 0.68 -18.54
C LYS A 21 -1.77 -0.75 -18.33
N GLU A 22 -1.82 -1.26 -17.11
CA GLU A 22 -1.43 -2.65 -16.84
C GLU A 22 -2.35 -3.56 -17.67
N GLY A 23 -1.76 -4.24 -18.65
CA GLY A 23 -2.43 -5.33 -19.34
C GLY A 23 -2.68 -6.49 -18.38
N THR A 24 -3.61 -7.38 -18.72
CA THR A 24 -3.92 -8.57 -17.92
C THR A 24 -2.66 -9.45 -17.80
N LYS A 25 -1.96 -9.40 -16.66
CA LYS A 25 -0.79 -10.23 -16.37
C LYS A 25 -1.22 -11.69 -16.19
N GLY A 26 -0.38 -12.63 -16.60
CA GLY A 26 -0.64 -14.06 -16.37
C GLY A 26 -0.51 -14.42 -14.89
N GLN A 27 -1.34 -15.32 -14.37
CA GLN A 27 -1.33 -15.72 -12.95
C GLN A 27 0.05 -16.17 -12.44
N LYS A 28 0.81 -16.94 -13.25
CA LYS A 28 2.18 -17.34 -12.90
C LYS A 28 3.13 -16.15 -12.78
N GLN A 29 2.98 -15.16 -13.66
CA GLN A 29 3.78 -13.93 -13.62
C GLN A 29 3.48 -13.12 -12.36
N ILE A 30 2.20 -13.01 -11.98
CA ILE A 30 1.77 -12.30 -10.75
C ILE A 30 2.43 -12.93 -9.51
N VAL A 31 2.47 -14.26 -9.42
CA VAL A 31 3.10 -14.94 -8.28
C VAL A 31 4.59 -14.63 -8.20
N THR A 32 5.31 -14.69 -9.33
CA THR A 32 6.74 -14.35 -9.37
C THR A 32 6.98 -12.89 -8.99
N GLU A 33 6.25 -11.96 -9.60
CA GLU A 33 6.37 -10.52 -9.32
C GLU A 33 6.03 -10.19 -7.86
N ASN A 34 5.04 -10.87 -7.28
CA ASN A 34 4.69 -10.72 -5.87
C ASN A 34 5.84 -11.16 -4.96
N GLN A 35 6.47 -12.30 -5.25
CA GLN A 35 7.60 -12.81 -4.48
C GLN A 35 8.83 -11.89 -4.57
N ASP A 36 9.11 -11.36 -5.76
CA ASP A 36 10.17 -10.38 -5.97
C ASP A 36 9.90 -9.10 -5.19
N THR A 37 8.66 -8.63 -5.21
CA THR A 37 8.21 -7.45 -4.45
C THR A 37 8.41 -7.67 -2.96
N LEU A 38 7.95 -8.79 -2.41
CA LEU A 38 8.15 -9.11 -0.99
C LEU A 38 9.64 -9.16 -0.63
N THR A 39 10.46 -9.77 -1.48
CA THR A 39 11.92 -9.87 -1.25
C THR A 39 12.58 -8.49 -1.26
N PHE A 40 12.20 -7.63 -2.20
CA PHE A 40 12.67 -6.25 -2.28
C PHE A 40 12.37 -5.47 -1.00
N TYR A 41 11.11 -5.45 -0.55
CA TYR A 41 10.72 -4.72 0.66
C TYR A 41 11.33 -5.32 1.93
N ARG A 42 11.48 -6.64 2.01
CA ARG A 42 12.19 -7.32 3.10
C ARG A 42 13.64 -6.85 3.20
N ASN A 43 14.35 -6.84 2.07
CA ASN A 43 15.76 -6.42 2.02
C ASN A 43 15.89 -4.93 2.36
N MET A 44 14.95 -4.09 1.92
CA MET A 44 14.91 -2.68 2.28
C MET A 44 14.72 -2.46 3.78
N VAL A 45 13.78 -3.18 4.42
CA VAL A 45 13.54 -3.12 5.87
C VAL A 45 14.79 -3.52 6.65
N PHE A 46 15.43 -4.63 6.27
CA PHE A 46 16.67 -5.06 6.92
C PHE A 46 17.80 -4.07 6.69
N GLY A 47 17.95 -3.53 5.48
CA GLY A 47 18.96 -2.53 5.16
C GLY A 47 18.79 -1.24 5.96
N ALA A 48 17.58 -0.68 6.00
CA ALA A 48 17.27 0.52 6.78
C ALA A 48 17.48 0.30 8.29
N SER A 49 17.03 -0.85 8.80
CA SER A 49 17.22 -1.21 10.21
C SER A 49 18.71 -1.37 10.55
N ALA A 50 19.48 -2.04 9.69
CA ALA A 50 20.92 -2.22 9.90
C ALA A 50 21.65 -0.87 9.92
N ILE A 51 21.37 0.02 8.96
CA ILE A 51 21.94 1.37 8.92
C ILE A 51 21.59 2.14 10.20
N TYR A 52 20.33 2.09 10.63
CA TYR A 52 19.88 2.74 11.84
C TYR A 52 20.58 2.22 13.11
N PHE A 53 20.62 0.90 13.29
CA PHE A 53 21.29 0.28 14.44
C PHE A 53 22.79 0.59 14.46
N LEU A 54 23.47 0.52 13.32
CA LEU A 54 24.89 0.87 13.22
C LEU A 54 25.13 2.34 13.55
N GLY A 55 24.29 3.25 13.05
CA GLY A 55 24.35 4.68 13.39
C GLY A 55 24.16 4.92 14.89
N MET A 56 23.14 4.29 15.48
CA MET A 56 22.89 4.33 16.92
C MET A 56 24.10 3.89 17.76
N MET A 57 24.75 2.79 17.37
CA MET A 57 25.94 2.26 18.06
C MET A 57 27.12 3.24 17.98
N ILE A 58 27.36 3.85 16.82
CA ILE A 58 28.47 4.81 16.62
C ILE A 58 28.24 6.08 17.46
N PHE A 59 27.03 6.64 17.42
CA PHE A 59 26.71 7.88 18.14
C PHE A 59 26.36 7.69 19.61
N SER A 60 26.31 6.43 20.10
CA SER A 60 25.93 6.06 21.48
C SER A 60 24.68 6.79 21.99
N SER A 61 23.74 7.08 21.09
CA SER A 61 22.63 8.00 21.33
C SER A 61 21.33 7.26 21.66
N PHE A 62 21.35 6.50 22.76
CA PHE A 62 20.20 5.73 23.22
C PHE A 62 19.30 6.56 24.13
N LYS A 63 18.30 7.24 23.56
CA LYS A 63 17.24 7.88 24.34
C LYS A 63 16.03 6.94 24.45
N THR A 64 15.30 7.03 25.55
CA THR A 64 14.07 6.25 25.75
C THR A 64 13.07 6.44 24.61
N VAL A 65 12.94 7.67 24.10
CA VAL A 65 12.05 8.00 22.98
C VAL A 65 12.44 7.24 21.72
N ASP A 66 13.73 7.18 21.40
CA ASP A 66 14.22 6.49 20.20
C ASP A 66 14.04 4.98 20.31
N ILE A 67 14.23 4.39 21.49
CA ILE A 67 13.95 2.97 21.74
C ILE A 67 12.47 2.67 21.50
N VAL A 68 11.57 3.47 22.06
CA VAL A 68 10.12 3.29 21.88
C VAL A 68 9.72 3.42 20.41
N LEU A 69 10.22 4.45 19.72
CA LEU A 69 9.94 4.66 18.30
C LEU A 69 10.56 3.58 17.40
N THR A 70 11.70 3.01 17.80
CA THR A 70 12.32 1.87 17.12
C THR A 70 11.48 0.61 17.27
N LEU A 71 11.02 0.28 18.48
CA LEU A 71 10.12 -0.86 18.71
C LEU A 71 8.83 -0.72 17.90
N PHE A 72 8.27 0.48 17.90
CA PHE A 72 7.09 0.79 17.12
C PHE A 72 7.33 0.68 15.59
N SER A 73 8.51 1.05 15.10
CA SER A 73 8.92 0.82 13.71
C SER A 73 9.00 -0.68 13.39
N VAL A 74 9.53 -1.50 14.30
CA VAL A 74 9.58 -2.96 14.14
C VAL A 74 8.19 -3.56 14.02
N VAL A 75 7.25 -3.13 14.86
CA VAL A 75 5.84 -3.55 14.78
C VAL A 75 5.23 -3.14 13.44
N SER A 76 5.48 -1.90 13.02
CA SER A 76 4.95 -1.35 11.77
C SER A 76 5.48 -2.08 10.53
N TYR A 77 6.77 -2.38 10.48
CA TYR A 77 7.35 -3.22 9.43
C TYR A 77 6.78 -4.63 9.42
N THR A 78 6.74 -5.27 10.59
CA THR A 78 6.28 -6.65 10.71
C THR A 78 4.82 -6.75 10.28
N GLY A 79 3.96 -5.87 10.78
CA GLY A 79 2.55 -5.82 10.43
C GLY A 79 2.33 -5.56 8.93
N SER A 80 3.02 -4.57 8.37
CA SER A 80 2.91 -4.22 6.94
C SER A 80 3.41 -5.35 6.03
N TYR A 81 4.56 -5.95 6.37
CA TYR A 81 5.13 -7.06 5.61
C TYR A 81 4.24 -8.29 5.68
N GLN A 82 3.79 -8.68 6.88
CA GLN A 82 2.88 -9.81 7.05
C GLN A 82 1.58 -9.57 6.27
N PHE A 83 1.02 -8.36 6.32
CA PHE A 83 -0.17 -8.03 5.53
C PHE A 83 0.03 -8.27 4.03
N MET A 84 1.17 -7.83 3.45
CA MET A 84 1.47 -8.10 2.04
C MET A 84 1.66 -9.60 1.74
N VAL A 85 2.31 -10.35 2.63
CA VAL A 85 2.47 -11.81 2.48
C VAL A 85 1.12 -12.52 2.47
N HIS A 86 0.21 -12.14 3.38
CA HIS A 86 -1.12 -12.75 3.46
C HIS A 86 -1.95 -12.44 2.21
N MET A 87 -1.87 -11.22 1.67
CA MET A 87 -2.61 -10.83 0.47
C MET A 87 -2.10 -11.49 -0.82
N SER A 88 -0.80 -11.74 -0.91
CA SER A 88 -0.15 -12.29 -2.10
C SER A 88 0.00 -13.81 -2.11
N LYS A 89 -0.52 -14.49 -1.08
CA LYS A 89 -0.38 -15.95 -0.93
C LYS A 89 -1.08 -16.69 -2.07
N ALA A 90 -0.28 -17.36 -2.91
CA ALA A 90 -0.78 -18.22 -3.97
C ALA A 90 -1.39 -19.52 -3.41
N LYS A 91 -2.44 -20.01 -4.07
CA LYS A 91 -3.08 -21.31 -3.79
C LYS A 91 -2.84 -22.25 -4.96
N TYR A 92 -2.36 -23.44 -4.63
CA TYR A 92 -2.10 -24.52 -5.58
C TYR A 92 -3.05 -25.68 -5.32
N SER A 93 -3.37 -26.41 -6.39
CA SER A 93 -4.09 -27.67 -6.34
C SER A 93 -3.19 -28.80 -5.83
N ASP A 94 -3.79 -29.91 -5.41
CA ASP A 94 -3.06 -31.14 -5.02
C ASP A 94 -2.21 -31.69 -6.18
N SER A 95 -2.57 -31.35 -7.43
CA SER A 95 -1.82 -31.67 -8.65
C SER A 95 -0.67 -30.69 -8.95
N GLY A 96 -0.42 -29.68 -8.10
CA GLY A 96 0.59 -28.64 -8.30
C GLY A 96 0.20 -27.54 -9.30
N GLN A 97 -1.03 -27.58 -9.83
CA GLN A 97 -1.54 -26.52 -10.71
C GLN A 97 -1.93 -25.27 -9.89
N LEU A 98 -1.52 -24.09 -10.36
CA LEU A 98 -1.90 -22.82 -9.73
C LEU A 98 -3.41 -22.59 -9.87
N ILE A 99 -4.12 -22.48 -8.74
CA ILE A 99 -5.56 -22.20 -8.69
C ILE A 99 -5.79 -20.70 -8.58
N ASP A 100 -5.04 -20.04 -7.70
CA ASP A 100 -5.17 -18.62 -7.41
C ASP A 100 -3.78 -18.01 -7.19
N SER A 101 -3.47 -16.93 -7.88
CA SER A 101 -2.20 -16.19 -7.74
C SER A 101 -2.15 -15.28 -6.51
N GLY A 102 -3.27 -15.15 -5.78
CA GLY A 102 -3.43 -14.13 -4.75
C GLY A 102 -3.61 -12.73 -5.36
N VAL A 103 -3.66 -11.72 -4.51
CA VAL A 103 -3.79 -10.31 -4.94
C VAL A 103 -2.46 -9.84 -5.52
N ASP A 104 -2.49 -9.24 -6.70
CA ASP A 104 -1.32 -8.58 -7.29
C ASP A 104 -0.93 -7.37 -6.43
N LEU A 105 0.25 -7.43 -5.81
CA LEU A 105 0.78 -6.35 -4.97
C LEU A 105 1.19 -5.14 -5.80
N ASN A 106 1.46 -5.31 -7.10
CA ASN A 106 1.91 -4.27 -8.01
C ASN A 106 0.77 -3.56 -8.75
N LEU A 107 -0.47 -3.96 -8.48
CA LEU A 107 -1.66 -3.31 -9.04
C LEU A 107 -1.75 -1.84 -8.64
N GLN A 108 -1.81 -0.95 -9.63
CA GLN A 108 -1.96 0.50 -9.40
C GLN A 108 -3.28 0.84 -8.70
N GLY A 109 -3.22 1.62 -7.61
CA GLY A 109 -4.40 2.01 -6.82
C GLY A 109 -4.93 0.90 -5.90
N GLY A 110 -4.19 -0.20 -5.75
CA GLY A 110 -4.50 -1.26 -4.79
C GLY A 110 -4.13 -0.90 -3.35
N VAL A 111 -4.71 -1.61 -2.38
CA VAL A 111 -4.39 -1.44 -0.95
C VAL A 111 -2.90 -1.70 -0.66
N ALA A 112 -2.27 -2.59 -1.43
CA ALA A 112 -0.85 -2.90 -1.31
C ALA A 112 0.06 -1.67 -1.55
N GLU A 113 -0.36 -0.71 -2.39
CA GLU A 113 0.39 0.53 -2.62
C GLU A 113 0.51 1.34 -1.32
N HIS A 114 -0.59 1.45 -0.56
CA HIS A 114 -0.58 2.15 0.72
C HIS A 114 0.28 1.45 1.79
N VAL A 115 0.35 0.12 1.74
CA VAL A 115 1.19 -0.65 2.66
C VAL A 115 2.67 -0.51 2.31
N LYS A 116 3.01 -0.51 1.01
CA LYS A 116 4.36 -0.21 0.52
C LYS A 116 4.81 1.19 0.93
N ASP A 117 3.94 2.19 0.76
CA ASP A 117 4.20 3.57 1.18
C ASP A 117 4.50 3.66 2.69
N LEU A 118 3.79 2.88 3.52
CA LEU A 118 4.01 2.84 4.97
C LEU A 118 5.38 2.27 5.32
N ILE A 119 5.84 1.23 4.62
CA ILE A 119 7.18 0.65 4.81
C ILE A 119 8.26 1.64 4.39
N ILE A 120 8.11 2.29 3.23
CA ILE A 120 9.07 3.30 2.74
C ILE A 120 9.14 4.49 3.69
N LEU A 121 7.97 4.97 4.16
CA LEU A 121 7.91 6.07 5.12
C LEU A 121 8.63 5.71 6.43
N THR A 122 8.41 4.50 6.95
CA THR A 122 9.05 4.04 8.19
C THR A 122 10.58 3.90 8.01
N ALA A 123 11.02 3.40 6.85
CA ALA A 123 12.46 3.34 6.50
C ALA A 123 13.10 4.72 6.40
N GLY A 124 12.41 5.66 5.76
CA GLY A 124 12.84 7.05 5.71
C GLY A 124 12.94 7.69 7.10
N CYS A 125 11.94 7.47 7.96
CA CYS A 125 11.94 7.96 9.34
C CYS A 125 13.15 7.42 10.12
N GLN A 126 13.42 6.11 10.06
CA GLN A 126 14.58 5.51 10.74
C GLN A 126 15.90 6.11 10.26
N VAL A 127 16.16 6.10 8.95
CA VAL A 127 17.45 6.58 8.42
C VAL A 127 17.65 8.08 8.67
N LEU A 128 16.61 8.90 8.47
CA LEU A 128 16.70 10.35 8.67
C LEU A 128 16.75 10.74 10.15
N SER A 129 16.20 9.91 11.05
CA SER A 129 16.26 10.18 12.49
C SER A 129 17.69 10.18 13.04
N LEU A 130 18.63 9.50 12.37
CA LEU A 130 20.06 9.57 12.71
C LEU A 130 20.63 10.99 12.60
N TYR A 131 20.08 11.81 11.70
CA TYR A 131 20.48 13.22 11.57
C TYR A 131 19.72 14.12 12.54
N SER A 132 18.41 13.88 12.72
CA SER A 132 17.61 14.67 13.67
C SER A 132 16.36 13.93 14.15
N ASN A 133 16.08 13.99 15.45
CA ASN A 133 14.89 13.37 16.04
C ASN A 133 13.56 13.96 15.54
N TYR A 134 13.56 15.17 14.96
CA TYR A 134 12.35 15.74 14.37
C TYR A 134 11.83 14.94 13.17
N PHE A 135 12.68 14.13 12.52
CA PHE A 135 12.25 13.31 11.38
C PHE A 135 11.27 12.20 11.77
N TRP A 136 11.19 11.83 13.06
CA TRP A 136 10.11 10.98 13.55
C TRP A 136 8.71 11.59 13.33
N LEU A 137 8.60 12.92 13.21
CA LEU A 137 7.33 13.59 12.89
C LEU A 137 6.85 13.29 11.47
N LEU A 138 7.72 12.87 10.54
CA LEU A 138 7.28 12.42 9.21
C LEU A 138 6.32 11.25 9.31
N TRP A 139 6.38 10.48 10.38
CA TRP A 139 5.47 9.36 10.61
C TRP A 139 4.00 9.81 10.75
N LEU A 140 3.73 11.08 11.11
CA LEU A 140 2.38 11.67 11.09
C LEU A 140 1.77 11.74 9.68
N LEU A 141 2.56 11.59 8.62
CA LEU A 141 2.05 11.45 7.25
C LEU A 141 1.18 10.19 7.09
N ALA A 142 1.46 9.12 7.83
CA ALA A 142 0.66 7.89 7.79
C ALA A 142 -0.80 8.10 8.25
N PRO A 143 -1.07 8.61 9.48
CA PRO A 143 -2.44 8.87 9.91
C PRO A 143 -3.13 9.97 9.09
N MET A 144 -2.39 11.00 8.63
CA MET A 144 -2.96 12.00 7.72
C MET A 144 -3.42 11.38 6.40
N ARG A 145 -2.64 10.44 5.84
CA ARG A 145 -3.01 9.70 4.64
C ARG A 145 -4.22 8.79 4.87
N GLY A 146 -4.23 8.06 5.98
CA GLY A 146 -5.37 7.22 6.38
C GLY A 146 -6.65 8.03 6.55
N PHE A 147 -6.56 9.19 7.20
CA PHE A 147 -7.67 10.12 7.34
C PHE A 147 -8.16 10.64 5.99
N TRP A 148 -7.26 11.01 5.07
CA TRP A 148 -7.65 11.45 3.73
C TRP A 148 -8.42 10.38 2.95
N ILE A 149 -7.98 9.12 3.03
CA ILE A 149 -8.65 7.98 2.41
C ILE A 149 -10.04 7.77 3.04
N LEU A 150 -10.13 7.78 4.38
CA LEU A 150 -11.38 7.66 5.12
C LEU A 150 -12.36 8.80 4.76
N TRP A 151 -11.85 10.03 4.69
CA TRP A 151 -12.62 11.21 4.34
C TRP A 151 -13.22 11.09 2.94
N LYS A 152 -12.40 10.74 1.95
CA LYS A 152 -12.84 10.62 0.55
C LYS A 152 -13.77 9.44 0.30
N ASN A 153 -13.56 8.32 0.97
CA ASN A 153 -14.25 7.06 0.67
C ASN A 153 -15.49 6.81 1.53
N ILE A 154 -15.53 7.33 2.77
CA ILE A 154 -16.61 7.04 3.72
C ILE A 154 -17.37 8.31 4.11
N LEU A 155 -16.66 9.33 4.61
CA LEU A 155 -17.33 10.52 5.16
C LEU A 155 -17.92 11.41 4.06
N GLN A 156 -17.17 11.70 3.00
CA GLN A 156 -17.63 12.53 1.90
C GLN A 156 -18.93 11.99 1.26
N PRO A 157 -19.03 10.72 0.84
CA PRO A 157 -20.29 10.22 0.27
C PRO A 157 -21.41 10.15 1.29
N TYR A 158 -21.14 9.98 2.59
CA TYR A 158 -22.19 9.98 3.62
C TYR A 158 -22.79 11.39 3.83
N PHE A 159 -21.96 12.43 3.85
CA PHE A 159 -22.41 13.81 4.07
C PHE A 159 -22.87 14.54 2.80
N MET A 160 -22.37 14.14 1.63
CA MET A 160 -22.62 14.81 0.34
C MET A 160 -23.47 13.95 -0.61
N GLN A 161 -24.21 12.98 -0.07
CA GLN A 161 -25.35 12.39 -0.77
C GLN A 161 -26.36 13.49 -1.04
N GLN A 162 -26.37 14.03 -2.26
CA GLN A 162 -27.51 14.79 -2.74
C GLN A 162 -28.73 13.87 -2.63
N PRO A 163 -29.90 14.36 -2.13
CA PRO A 163 -31.14 13.62 -2.30
C PRO A 163 -31.30 13.28 -3.80
N PRO A 164 -31.87 12.12 -4.14
CA PRO A 164 -31.84 11.59 -5.50
C PRO A 164 -32.64 12.49 -6.46
N ASN A 165 -31.99 13.52 -6.98
CA ASN A 165 -32.47 14.38 -8.05
C ASN A 165 -31.52 14.23 -9.24
N ASN A 166 -31.46 13.02 -9.81
CA ASN A 166 -31.19 12.87 -11.24
C ASN A 166 -31.65 11.49 -11.76
N PRO A 167 -32.87 11.37 -12.32
CA PRO A 167 -33.40 10.10 -12.83
C PRO A 167 -32.72 9.60 -14.12
N GLU A 168 -31.81 10.34 -14.76
CA GLU A 168 -31.26 9.94 -16.07
C GLU A 168 -30.07 8.96 -16.04
N VAL A 169 -29.28 8.91 -14.96
CA VAL A 169 -28.06 8.08 -14.93
C VAL A 169 -28.34 6.63 -14.52
N ASP A 170 -29.43 6.38 -13.77
CA ASP A 170 -29.74 5.04 -13.25
C ASP A 170 -30.47 4.17 -14.28
N GLU A 171 -31.30 4.74 -15.17
CA GLU A 171 -32.01 3.96 -16.19
C GLU A 171 -31.08 3.18 -17.13
N LYS A 172 -29.96 3.77 -17.58
CA LYS A 172 -29.03 3.11 -18.50
C LYS A 172 -28.25 1.99 -17.82
N LYS A 173 -27.90 2.14 -16.55
CA LYS A 173 -27.21 1.10 -15.77
C LYS A 173 -28.17 0.00 -15.34
N GLN A 174 -29.36 0.35 -14.87
CA GLN A 174 -30.42 -0.59 -14.51
C GLN A 174 -30.84 -1.42 -15.73
N LYS A 175 -31.13 -0.81 -16.89
CA LYS A 175 -31.46 -1.54 -18.13
C LYS A 175 -30.33 -2.50 -18.58
N LYS A 176 -29.06 -2.15 -18.35
CA LYS A 176 -27.92 -3.02 -18.68
C LYS A 176 -27.77 -4.18 -17.70
N LEU A 177 -28.03 -3.94 -16.42
CA LEU A 177 -28.03 -4.97 -15.38
C LEU A 177 -29.21 -5.93 -15.57
N GLU A 178 -30.40 -5.41 -15.87
CA GLU A 178 -31.62 -6.16 -16.11
C GLU A 178 -31.52 -7.01 -17.39
N ARG A 179 -30.91 -6.47 -18.46
CA ARG A 179 -30.58 -7.26 -19.67
C ARG A 179 -29.59 -8.39 -19.39
N LYS A 180 -28.66 -8.22 -18.44
CA LYS A 180 -27.74 -9.29 -18.03
C LYS A 180 -28.45 -10.34 -17.17
N MET A 181 -29.26 -9.92 -16.20
CA MET A 181 -30.03 -10.83 -15.34
C MET A 181 -31.02 -11.66 -16.15
N ARG A 182 -31.73 -11.04 -17.11
CA ARG A 182 -32.66 -11.76 -18.00
C ARG A 182 -31.97 -12.82 -18.86
N ARG A 183 -30.73 -12.59 -19.30
CA ARG A 183 -29.93 -13.60 -20.02
C ARG A 183 -29.49 -14.75 -19.12
N HIS A 184 -29.23 -14.47 -17.85
CA HIS A 184 -28.85 -15.47 -16.86
C HIS A 184 -30.04 -16.34 -16.39
N MET A 185 -31.27 -15.83 -16.48
CA MET A 185 -32.50 -16.56 -16.14
C MET A 185 -33.09 -17.36 -17.31
N MET A 186 -32.68 -17.10 -18.55
CA MET A 186 -33.15 -17.81 -19.75
C MET A 186 -32.26 -18.99 -20.14
N HIS A 187 -31.37 -19.44 -19.26
CA HIS A 187 -30.44 -20.54 -19.46
C HIS A 187 -30.47 -21.48 -18.26
#